data_AF-A0A4R6KMX0-F1
#
_entry.id   AF-A0A4R6KMX0-F1
#
_cell.length_a   1.000
_cell.length_b   1.000
_cell.length_c   1.000
_cell.angle_alpha   90.00
_cell.angle_beta   90.00
_cell.angle_gamma   90.00
#
_symmetry.space_group_name_H-M   'P 1'
#
loop_
_entity.id
_entity.type
_entity.pdbx_description
1 polymer ?
#
loop_
_entity_poly.entity_id
_entity_poly.type
_entity_poly.pdbx_seq_one_letter_code
_entity_poly.pdbx_strand_id
1 'polypeptide(L)'
;MKHSLTRPARKIRRRRRIQWIALILCALLVVPAVSYVRALLYPGNASFAVRSVEWIRDHGGGKLIDTIETWRYSRHAPPTTGTPQDIPSAGQPAPTGGDPIGLPVIRTLPTVKTLAHEGVWSAARQGPQRRTLLWTTWFRPDPAHLPVTAAAALIPQTVDSLRLMPGTREPVVGMASRDGYSVPADARSRLVAVFNAGFKTADSHGGWWTTESAAVPLVDGRASVVIDRSGVARIGAWNQTVRMSLDVVAVRQNLDLVISDGKVVDGLSGNWQGRWGSARSQFQYTWRSGLGTDARGNLIYVAGNGLTLATLAAAMHQAGIREGMELDIHSAMVSFDIEQPTGNGPMTSRRLLQSMTSPSDRYLIDDQRDFFYVVTR
;
A
#
# COMPACT_ATOMS: atom_id res chain seq x y z
N MET A 1 -26.07 -70.15 43.22
CA MET A 1 -24.76 -69.63 42.78
C MET A 1 -24.97 -68.70 41.59
N LYS A 2 -24.74 -67.38 41.74
CA LYS A 2 -24.80 -66.40 40.66
C LYS A 2 -23.37 -66.01 40.29
N HIS A 3 -22.86 -66.45 39.14
CA HIS A 3 -21.63 -65.90 38.58
C HIS A 3 -21.97 -64.77 37.60
N SER A 4 -21.43 -63.60 37.93
CA SER A 4 -21.48 -62.36 37.18
C SER A 4 -20.68 -62.44 35.88
N LEU A 5 -21.19 -61.91 34.78
CA LEU A 5 -20.36 -61.32 33.72
C LEU A 5 -21.21 -60.34 32.88
N THR A 6 -21.02 -59.04 33.08
CA THR A 6 -20.99 -58.02 32.00
C THR A 6 -20.61 -56.65 32.57
N ARG A 7 -19.33 -56.29 32.49
CA ARG A 7 -18.88 -54.87 32.53
C ARG A 7 -17.76 -54.58 31.51
N PRO A 8 -18.02 -54.53 30.19
CA PRO A 8 -17.05 -53.98 29.24
C PRO A 8 -17.41 -52.59 28.69
N ALA A 9 -18.69 -52.21 28.65
CA ALA A 9 -19.15 -51.03 27.88
C ALA A 9 -18.66 -49.67 28.42
N ARG A 10 -18.49 -49.53 29.75
CA ARG A 10 -18.15 -48.24 30.39
C ARG A 10 -16.68 -47.84 30.23
N LYS A 11 -15.75 -48.83 30.20
CA LYS A 11 -14.31 -48.59 29.96
C LYS A 11 -14.02 -48.23 28.50
N ILE A 12 -14.73 -48.85 27.55
CA ILE A 12 -14.59 -48.57 26.10
C ILE A 12 -15.07 -47.14 25.77
N ARG A 13 -16.20 -46.70 26.32
CA ARG A 13 -16.70 -45.31 26.14
C ARG A 13 -15.74 -44.25 26.71
N ARG A 14 -15.11 -44.51 27.86
CA ARG A 14 -14.13 -43.59 28.46
C ARG A 14 -12.82 -43.50 27.65
N ARG A 15 -12.29 -44.63 27.16
CA ARG A 15 -11.11 -44.65 26.28
C ARG A 15 -11.38 -43.92 24.95
N ARG A 16 -12.52 -44.17 24.32
CA ARG A 16 -12.93 -43.45 23.09
C ARG A 16 -13.05 -41.95 23.35
N ARG A 17 -13.63 -41.52 24.48
CA ARG A 17 -13.73 -40.10 24.85
C ARG A 17 -12.35 -39.45 25.04
N ILE A 18 -11.42 -40.13 25.70
CA ILE A 18 -10.03 -39.62 25.86
C ILE A 18 -9.31 -39.55 24.52
N GLN A 19 -9.48 -40.55 23.64
CA GLN A 19 -8.94 -40.53 22.29
C GLN A 19 -9.50 -39.38 21.45
N TRP A 20 -10.81 -39.12 21.53
CA TRP A 20 -11.42 -37.97 20.87
C TRP A 20 -10.91 -36.64 21.42
N ILE A 21 -10.78 -36.49 22.74
CA ILE A 21 -10.21 -35.28 23.35
C ILE A 21 -8.75 -35.09 22.90
N ALA A 22 -7.95 -36.16 22.90
CA ALA A 22 -6.56 -36.11 22.46
C ALA A 22 -6.45 -35.79 20.96
N LEU A 23 -7.32 -36.34 20.11
CA LEU A 23 -7.37 -36.01 18.68
C LEU A 23 -7.78 -34.56 18.45
N ILE A 24 -8.76 -34.05 19.19
CA ILE A 24 -9.18 -32.65 19.13
C ILE A 24 -8.03 -31.73 19.58
N LEU A 25 -7.37 -32.03 20.70
CA LEU A 25 -6.22 -31.27 21.18
C LEU A 25 -5.04 -31.34 20.19
N CYS A 26 -4.78 -32.51 19.61
CA CYS A 26 -3.76 -32.69 18.59
C CYS A 26 -4.09 -31.87 17.34
N ALA A 27 -5.33 -31.91 16.85
CA ALA A 27 -5.77 -31.07 15.73
C ALA A 27 -5.66 -29.58 16.04
N LEU A 28 -6.04 -29.15 17.26
CA LEU A 28 -5.93 -27.76 17.72
C LEU A 28 -4.49 -27.26 17.83
N LEU A 29 -3.49 -28.14 17.92
CA LEU A 29 -2.07 -27.77 17.97
C LEU A 29 -1.38 -27.94 16.62
N VAL A 30 -1.60 -29.07 15.96
CA VAL A 30 -0.92 -29.45 14.71
C VAL A 30 -1.44 -28.61 13.55
N VAL A 31 -2.75 -28.34 13.45
CA VAL A 31 -3.28 -27.56 12.32
C VAL A 31 -2.75 -26.12 12.34
N PRO A 32 -2.75 -25.38 13.47
CA PRO A 32 -2.10 -24.08 13.53
C PRO A 32 -0.59 -24.13 13.32
N ALA A 33 0.11 -25.14 13.87
CA ALA A 33 1.54 -25.29 13.67
C ALA A 33 1.91 -25.50 12.19
N VAL A 34 1.19 -26.38 11.49
CA VAL A 34 1.39 -26.61 10.05
C VAL A 34 1.01 -25.38 9.23
N SER A 35 -0.08 -24.70 9.58
CA SER A 35 -0.48 -23.43 8.95
C SER A 35 0.60 -22.35 9.10
N TYR A 36 1.16 -22.22 10.31
CA TYR A 36 2.21 -21.26 10.63
C TYR A 36 3.50 -21.56 9.88
N VAL A 37 3.94 -22.83 9.88
CA VAL A 37 5.11 -23.26 9.10
C VAL A 37 4.90 -22.98 7.60
N ARG A 38 3.70 -23.24 7.05
CA ARG A 38 3.39 -22.91 5.66
C ARG A 38 3.44 -21.41 5.38
N ALA A 39 2.96 -20.57 6.30
CA ALA A 39 3.07 -19.11 6.16
C ALA A 39 4.53 -18.61 6.20
N LEU A 40 5.36 -19.21 7.06
CA LEU A 40 6.78 -18.90 7.14
C LEU A 40 7.56 -19.34 5.90
N LEU A 41 7.19 -20.47 5.29
CA LEU A 41 7.86 -21.03 4.12
C LEU A 41 7.29 -20.56 2.78
N TYR A 42 6.19 -19.79 2.78
CA TYR A 42 5.54 -19.37 1.54
C TYR A 42 6.48 -18.49 0.68
N PRO A 43 6.49 -18.59 -0.65
CA PRO A 43 7.33 -17.72 -1.49
C PRO A 43 7.04 -16.23 -1.24
N GLY A 44 8.09 -15.41 -1.10
CA GLY A 44 7.96 -13.97 -0.86
C GLY A 44 9.17 -13.36 -0.14
N ASN A 45 9.42 -12.07 -0.33
CA ASN A 45 10.52 -11.36 0.36
C ASN A 45 10.23 -10.96 1.82
N ALA A 46 8.99 -11.12 2.29
CA ALA A 46 8.58 -10.66 3.61
C ALA A 46 9.48 -11.26 4.71
N SER A 47 9.92 -10.43 5.66
CA SER A 47 10.76 -10.89 6.76
C SER A 47 10.02 -11.88 7.67
N PHE A 48 10.75 -12.66 8.46
CA PHE A 48 10.16 -13.57 9.45
C PHE A 48 9.16 -12.86 10.38
N ALA A 49 9.50 -11.65 10.83
CA ALA A 49 8.63 -10.84 11.68
C ALA A 49 7.34 -10.46 10.96
N VAL A 50 7.43 -9.97 9.71
CA VAL A 50 6.25 -9.59 8.91
C VAL A 50 5.35 -10.80 8.68
N ARG A 51 5.91 -11.94 8.26
CA ARG A 51 5.16 -13.19 8.05
C ARG A 51 4.45 -13.67 9.32
N SER A 52 5.10 -13.50 10.46
CA SER A 52 4.53 -13.89 11.76
C SER A 52 3.36 -12.99 12.15
N VAL A 53 3.51 -11.67 12.00
CA VAL A 53 2.46 -10.68 12.25
C VAL A 53 1.28 -10.92 11.31
N GLU A 54 1.53 -11.11 10.02
CA GLU A 54 0.48 -11.37 9.04
C GLU A 54 -0.27 -12.67 9.34
N TRP A 55 0.42 -13.75 9.70
CA TRP A 55 -0.24 -15.00 10.07
C TRP A 55 -1.15 -14.83 11.30
N ILE A 56 -0.68 -14.10 12.33
CA ILE A 56 -1.49 -13.82 13.51
C ILE A 56 -2.72 -12.99 13.14
N ARG A 57 -2.59 -11.98 12.26
CA ARG A 57 -3.72 -11.18 11.75
C ARG A 57 -4.73 -12.07 11.02
N ASP A 58 -4.25 -12.91 10.10
CA ASP A 58 -5.08 -13.82 9.29
C ASP A 58 -5.83 -14.88 10.14
N HIS A 59 -5.34 -15.18 11.35
CA HIS A 59 -5.93 -16.19 12.26
C HIS A 59 -6.68 -15.57 13.46
N GLY A 60 -7.18 -14.34 13.31
CA GLY A 60 -8.07 -13.69 14.28
C GLY A 60 -7.36 -12.91 15.40
N GLY A 61 -6.03 -12.84 15.37
CA GLY A 61 -5.22 -12.02 16.28
C GLY A 61 -5.13 -10.55 15.89
N GLY A 62 -5.76 -10.14 14.77
CA GLY A 62 -5.75 -8.75 14.28
C GLY A 62 -6.15 -7.73 15.35
N LYS A 63 -7.22 -8.00 16.13
CA LYS A 63 -7.68 -7.10 17.19
C LYS A 63 -6.66 -6.91 18.34
N LEU A 64 -5.87 -7.93 18.66
CA LEU A 64 -4.84 -7.85 19.69
C LEU A 64 -3.65 -7.03 19.20
N ILE A 65 -3.20 -7.30 17.98
CA ILE A 65 -2.15 -6.53 17.31
C ILE A 65 -2.57 -5.06 17.18
N ASP A 66 -3.77 -4.80 16.65
CA ASP A 66 -4.31 -3.45 16.51
C ASP A 66 -4.38 -2.74 17.86
N THR A 67 -4.66 -3.43 18.97
CA THR A 67 -4.69 -2.84 20.32
C THR A 67 -3.29 -2.48 20.82
N ILE A 68 -2.29 -3.35 20.58
CA ILE A 68 -0.88 -3.09 20.95
C ILE A 68 -0.30 -1.97 20.08
N GLU A 69 -0.54 -2.02 18.77
CA GLU A 69 -0.15 -0.97 17.82
C GLU A 69 -0.84 0.35 18.17
N THR A 70 -2.14 0.35 18.48
CA THR A 70 -2.83 1.56 18.95
C THR A 70 -2.19 2.10 20.21
N TRP A 71 -1.92 1.28 21.23
CA TRP A 71 -1.28 1.74 22.46
C TRP A 71 0.13 2.29 22.23
N ARG A 72 0.90 1.66 21.34
CA ARG A 72 2.24 2.12 20.96
C ARG A 72 2.16 3.44 20.21
N TYR A 73 1.35 3.54 19.16
CA TYR A 73 1.28 4.73 18.30
C TYR A 73 0.50 5.89 18.92
N SER A 74 -0.50 5.63 19.78
CA SER A 74 -1.22 6.68 20.50
C SER A 74 -0.38 7.33 21.60
N ARG A 75 0.74 6.70 22.01
CA ARG A 75 1.67 7.24 23.01
C ARG A 75 2.92 7.90 22.41
N HIS A 76 3.11 7.83 21.09
CA HIS A 76 4.27 8.41 20.41
C HIS A 76 3.80 9.38 19.32
N ALA A 77 3.05 10.42 19.72
CA ALA A 77 2.82 11.55 18.85
C ALA A 77 4.17 12.17 18.45
N PRO A 78 4.35 12.60 17.20
CA PRO A 78 5.55 13.28 16.77
C PRO A 78 5.79 14.56 17.60
N PRO A 79 7.02 15.09 17.63
CA PRO A 79 7.29 16.37 18.29
C PRO A 79 6.54 17.52 17.60
N THR A 80 6.20 18.57 18.33
CA THR A 80 5.48 19.73 17.78
C THR A 80 6.39 20.63 16.93
N THR A 81 7.67 20.73 17.29
CA THR A 81 8.68 21.56 16.63
C THR A 81 9.96 20.77 16.37
N GLY A 82 10.79 21.26 15.45
CA GLY A 82 12.06 20.64 15.08
C GLY A 82 12.31 20.66 13.58
N THR A 83 13.35 19.96 13.17
CA THR A 83 13.71 19.80 11.75
C THR A 83 12.85 18.73 11.08
N PRO A 84 12.67 18.80 9.75
CA PRO A 84 12.10 17.71 8.96
C PRO A 84 12.70 16.35 9.31
N GLN A 85 11.87 15.34 9.55
CA GLN A 85 12.31 13.98 9.93
C GLN A 85 12.94 13.22 8.77
N ASP A 86 12.39 13.36 7.57
CA ASP A 86 12.88 12.71 6.35
C ASP A 86 12.50 13.55 5.13
N ILE A 87 13.37 13.58 4.13
CA ILE A 87 13.14 14.27 2.87
C ILE A 87 13.68 13.41 1.72
N PRO A 88 13.09 13.49 0.52
CA PRO A 88 13.64 12.85 -0.65
C PRO A 88 15.08 13.28 -0.91
N SER A 89 15.85 12.36 -1.47
CA SER A 89 17.20 12.69 -1.94
C SER A 89 17.11 13.79 -3.00
N ALA A 90 18.07 14.72 -2.96
CA ALA A 90 18.09 15.86 -3.87
C ALA A 90 18.06 15.41 -5.34
N GLY A 91 17.06 15.88 -6.08
CA GLY A 91 16.98 15.77 -7.53
C GLY A 91 17.46 17.06 -8.21
N GLN A 92 17.49 17.06 -9.54
CA GLN A 92 17.72 18.30 -10.28
C GLN A 92 16.46 19.19 -10.19
N PRO A 93 16.55 20.48 -9.84
CA PRO A 93 15.39 21.36 -9.79
C PRO A 93 14.66 21.41 -11.14
N ALA A 94 13.34 21.56 -11.11
CA ALA A 94 12.58 21.83 -12.32
C ALA A 94 13.13 23.09 -13.03
N PRO A 95 13.30 23.08 -14.37
CA PRO A 95 13.74 24.26 -15.11
C PRO A 95 12.75 25.41 -14.91
N THR A 96 13.26 26.64 -14.81
CA THR A 96 12.50 27.86 -14.50
C THR A 96 11.63 28.41 -15.65
N GLY A 97 11.56 27.71 -16.78
CA GLY A 97 10.63 27.99 -17.88
C GLY A 97 9.54 26.93 -17.90
N GLY A 98 8.27 27.34 -17.77
CA GLY A 98 7.08 26.50 -17.55
C GLY A 98 7.20 25.08 -18.07
N ASP A 99 7.24 24.12 -17.14
CA ASP A 99 7.31 22.71 -17.47
C ASP A 99 6.05 22.31 -18.27
N PRO A 100 6.17 21.75 -19.48
CA PRO A 100 5.02 21.37 -20.31
C PRO A 100 4.06 20.39 -19.62
N ILE A 101 4.50 19.68 -18.57
CA ILE A 101 3.69 18.74 -17.79
C ILE A 101 2.69 19.47 -16.87
N GLY A 102 2.95 20.74 -16.53
CA GLY A 102 2.10 21.53 -15.63
C GLY A 102 2.08 20.96 -14.22
N LEU A 103 3.24 20.93 -13.56
CA LEU A 103 3.37 20.45 -12.19
C LEU A 103 2.43 21.22 -11.24
N PRO A 104 1.73 20.55 -10.33
CA PRO A 104 0.85 21.22 -9.37
C PRO A 104 1.66 22.04 -8.39
N VAL A 105 1.19 23.24 -8.06
CA VAL A 105 1.81 24.07 -7.02
C VAL A 105 1.49 23.45 -5.66
N ILE A 106 2.53 23.12 -4.89
CA ILE A 106 2.36 22.61 -3.53
C ILE A 106 1.85 23.73 -2.63
N ARG A 107 0.70 23.50 -1.99
CA ARG A 107 0.09 24.45 -1.05
C ARG A 107 0.70 24.27 0.34
N THR A 108 1.79 24.97 0.62
CA THR A 108 2.43 24.93 1.94
C THR A 108 1.52 25.51 3.03
N LEU A 109 1.81 25.19 4.30
CA LEU A 109 1.04 25.68 5.44
C LEU A 109 1.08 27.22 5.52
N PRO A 110 -0.06 27.94 5.50
CA PRO A 110 -0.09 29.40 5.38
C PRO A 110 0.64 30.18 6.48
N THR A 111 0.64 29.65 7.70
CA THR A 111 1.19 30.31 8.90
C THR A 111 2.59 29.82 9.27
N VAL A 112 3.17 28.92 8.49
CA VAL A 112 4.47 28.31 8.75
C VAL A 112 5.47 28.80 7.69
N LYS A 113 6.61 29.32 8.14
CA LYS A 113 7.69 29.71 7.22
C LYS A 113 8.15 28.51 6.40
N THR A 114 8.07 28.62 5.08
CA THR A 114 8.55 27.62 4.12
C THR A 114 10.08 27.46 4.23
N LEU A 115 10.53 26.21 4.26
CA LEU A 115 11.95 25.85 4.28
C LEU A 115 12.54 25.84 2.87
N ALA A 116 13.87 25.84 2.77
CA ALA A 116 14.54 25.73 1.48
C ALA A 116 14.11 24.44 0.76
N HIS A 117 13.73 24.57 -0.52
CA HIS A 117 13.24 23.48 -1.38
C HIS A 117 11.94 22.78 -0.92
N GLU A 118 11.29 23.26 0.15
CA GLU A 118 9.98 22.76 0.57
C GLU A 118 8.92 23.13 -0.47
N GLY A 119 8.17 22.13 -0.93
CA GLY A 119 7.14 22.28 -1.96
C GLY A 119 7.67 22.52 -3.38
N VAL A 120 8.99 22.44 -3.59
CA VAL A 120 9.60 22.58 -4.92
C VAL A 120 9.77 21.21 -5.55
N TRP A 121 9.31 21.06 -6.79
CA TRP A 121 9.48 19.83 -7.56
C TRP A 121 10.88 19.72 -8.15
N SER A 122 11.42 18.50 -8.10
CA SER A 122 12.72 18.14 -8.67
C SER A 122 12.60 16.89 -9.53
N ALA A 123 13.32 16.86 -10.65
CA ALA A 123 13.43 15.69 -11.51
C ALA A 123 14.19 14.59 -10.77
N ALA A 124 13.49 13.48 -10.50
CA ALA A 124 13.99 12.37 -9.70
C ALA A 124 14.38 11.18 -10.57
N ARG A 125 13.79 11.05 -11.76
CA ARG A 125 14.17 10.10 -12.80
C ARG A 125 14.07 10.76 -14.17
N GLN A 126 15.15 10.66 -14.93
CA GLN A 126 15.20 11.07 -16.34
C GLN A 126 15.40 9.84 -17.23
N GLY A 127 14.81 9.89 -18.41
CA GLY A 127 15.00 8.92 -19.48
C GLY A 127 16.00 9.42 -20.53
N PRO A 128 16.03 8.75 -21.70
CA PRO A 128 16.77 9.24 -22.86
C PRO A 128 16.42 10.70 -23.18
N GLN A 129 17.39 11.44 -23.74
CA GLN A 129 17.21 12.85 -24.14
C GLN A 129 16.80 13.79 -22.98
N ARG A 130 17.09 13.42 -21.73
CA ARG A 130 16.77 14.19 -20.50
C ARG A 130 15.28 14.45 -20.29
N ARG A 131 14.39 13.63 -20.89
CA ARG A 131 12.96 13.68 -20.58
C ARG A 131 12.74 13.24 -19.13
N THR A 132 12.14 14.08 -18.31
CA THR A 132 11.80 13.70 -16.93
C THR A 132 10.65 12.69 -16.95
N LEU A 133 10.88 11.54 -16.33
CA LEU A 133 9.92 10.45 -16.18
C LEU A 133 9.21 10.52 -14.83
N LEU A 134 9.90 11.01 -13.79
CA LEU A 134 9.35 11.09 -12.45
C LEU A 134 9.85 12.34 -11.74
N TRP A 135 8.91 13.05 -11.11
CA TRP A 135 9.17 14.21 -10.28
C TRP A 135 8.96 13.88 -8.82
N THR A 136 9.76 14.46 -7.93
CA THR A 136 9.54 14.37 -6.49
C THR A 136 9.56 15.73 -5.82
N THR A 137 8.81 15.87 -4.74
CA THR A 137 8.88 17.01 -3.82
C THR A 137 8.60 16.54 -2.39
N TRP A 138 8.73 17.46 -1.43
CA TRP A 138 8.40 17.22 -0.04
C TRP A 138 7.84 18.47 0.62
N PHE A 139 7.03 18.29 1.65
CA PHE A 139 6.42 19.38 2.39
C PHE A 139 5.95 18.91 3.77
N ARG A 140 5.63 19.86 4.66
CA ARG A 140 5.06 19.56 5.98
C ARG A 140 3.53 19.65 5.94
N PRO A 141 2.81 18.53 6.17
CA PRO A 141 1.36 18.53 6.11
C PRO A 141 0.67 18.80 7.46
N ASP A 142 1.39 18.63 8.58
CA ASP A 142 0.81 18.74 9.92
C ASP A 142 1.28 20.03 10.63
N PRO A 143 0.41 21.05 10.78
CA PRO A 143 0.77 22.28 11.48
C PRO A 143 0.98 22.08 12.99
N ALA A 144 0.48 20.99 13.58
CA ALA A 144 0.69 20.66 14.98
C ALA A 144 2.03 19.93 15.22
N HIS A 145 2.60 19.31 14.18
CA HIS A 145 3.80 18.49 14.26
C HIS A 145 4.78 18.79 13.12
N LEU A 146 5.45 19.94 13.20
CA LEU A 146 6.30 20.47 12.11
C LEU A 146 7.47 19.57 11.65
N PRO A 147 8.03 18.65 12.46
CA PRO A 147 8.99 17.66 11.97
C PRO A 147 8.41 16.64 10.99
N VAL A 148 7.10 16.40 11.01
CA VAL A 148 6.44 15.44 10.13
C VAL A 148 6.48 15.95 8.70
N THR A 149 6.97 15.12 7.80
CA THR A 149 7.05 15.39 6.37
C THR A 149 6.25 14.38 5.56
N ALA A 150 5.73 14.85 4.43
CA ALA A 150 5.26 14.00 3.35
C ALA A 150 6.11 14.26 2.11
N ALA A 151 6.43 13.19 1.39
CA ALA A 151 6.96 13.24 0.04
C ALA A 151 5.85 12.95 -0.97
N ALA A 152 5.90 13.64 -2.10
CA ALA A 152 5.05 13.34 -3.25
C ALA A 152 5.92 12.97 -4.46
N ALA A 153 5.51 11.92 -5.18
CA ALA A 153 6.07 11.51 -6.45
C ALA A 153 5.01 11.64 -7.55
N LEU A 154 5.28 12.45 -8.57
CA LEU A 154 4.40 12.66 -9.71
C LEU A 154 4.92 11.90 -10.92
N ILE A 155 4.04 11.07 -11.47
CA ILE A 155 4.25 10.26 -12.67
C ILE A 155 3.37 10.86 -13.79
N PRO A 156 3.98 11.48 -14.82
CA PRO A 156 3.22 12.11 -15.89
C PRO A 156 2.53 11.06 -16.77
N GLN A 157 1.23 11.25 -17.05
CA GLN A 157 0.45 10.30 -17.86
C GLN A 157 0.91 10.18 -19.33
N THR A 158 1.74 11.12 -19.80
CA THR A 158 2.23 11.15 -21.19
C THR A 158 3.52 10.35 -21.39
N VAL A 159 4.18 9.95 -20.31
CA VAL A 159 5.54 9.39 -20.33
C VAL A 159 5.52 7.90 -20.00
N ASP A 160 4.69 7.52 -19.04
CA ASP A 160 4.75 6.22 -18.42
C ASP A 160 3.42 5.45 -18.49
N SER A 161 3.51 4.15 -18.23
CA SER A 161 2.39 3.22 -18.14
C SER A 161 2.40 2.56 -16.76
N LEU A 162 1.31 2.71 -16.02
CA LEU A 162 1.10 1.99 -14.77
C LEU A 162 0.68 0.55 -15.07
N ARG A 163 1.22 -0.39 -14.30
CA ARG A 163 0.88 -1.81 -14.34
C ARG A 163 0.57 -2.30 -12.93
N LEU A 164 -0.35 -3.25 -12.83
CA LEU A 164 -0.76 -3.89 -11.59
C LEU A 164 -0.26 -5.33 -11.59
N MET A 165 0.46 -5.73 -10.54
CA MET A 165 1.00 -7.07 -10.37
C MET A 165 0.33 -7.75 -9.16
N PRO A 166 -0.23 -8.96 -9.32
CA PRO A 166 -0.65 -9.75 -8.16
C PRO A 166 0.58 -10.21 -7.35
N GLY A 167 0.40 -10.34 -6.04
CA GLY A 167 1.33 -11.04 -5.17
C GLY A 167 1.02 -12.53 -5.10
N THR A 168 1.90 -13.27 -4.43
CA THR A 168 1.71 -14.71 -4.23
C THR A 168 0.53 -15.04 -3.29
N ARG A 169 0.07 -14.06 -2.48
CA ARG A 169 -1.05 -14.20 -1.53
C ARG A 169 -2.18 -13.21 -1.76
N GLU A 170 -1.89 -11.97 -2.15
CA GLU A 170 -2.90 -10.96 -2.48
C GLU A 170 -2.98 -10.75 -3.99
N PRO A 171 -4.18 -10.55 -4.56
CA PRO A 171 -5.47 -10.38 -3.87
C PRO A 171 -6.11 -11.71 -3.41
N VAL A 172 -5.69 -12.85 -3.98
CA VAL A 172 -6.21 -14.18 -3.65
C VAL A 172 -5.05 -15.17 -3.65
N VAL A 173 -4.96 -15.98 -2.60
CA VAL A 173 -3.90 -16.98 -2.45
C VAL A 173 -3.93 -17.97 -3.61
N GLY A 174 -2.78 -18.15 -4.26
CA GLY A 174 -2.64 -19.10 -5.37
C GLY A 174 -3.29 -18.64 -6.68
N MET A 175 -3.61 -17.34 -6.81
CA MET A 175 -3.99 -16.75 -8.09
C MET A 175 -2.92 -17.04 -9.14
N ALA A 176 -3.32 -17.59 -10.29
CA ALA A 176 -2.43 -17.72 -11.42
C ALA A 176 -2.05 -16.33 -11.97
N SER A 177 -0.76 -16.15 -12.27
CA SER A 177 -0.22 -14.96 -12.93
C SER A 177 0.64 -15.40 -14.10
N ARG A 178 0.42 -14.80 -15.28
CA ARG A 178 1.26 -15.04 -16.46
C ARG A 178 2.68 -14.50 -16.29
N ASP A 179 2.77 -13.35 -15.64
CA ASP A 179 4.00 -12.57 -15.51
C ASP A 179 4.76 -12.89 -14.19
N GLY A 180 4.22 -13.79 -13.37
CA GLY A 180 4.77 -14.12 -12.04
C GLY A 180 4.28 -13.17 -10.95
N TYR A 181 5.08 -12.96 -9.91
CA TYR A 181 4.72 -12.15 -8.72
C TYR A 181 5.78 -11.10 -8.39
N SER A 182 6.56 -10.73 -9.41
CA SER A 182 7.66 -9.78 -9.36
C SER A 182 7.70 -9.00 -10.67
N VAL A 183 8.43 -7.88 -10.71
CA VAL A 183 8.58 -7.11 -11.95
C VAL A 183 9.20 -8.01 -13.05
N PRO A 184 8.49 -8.19 -14.19
CA PRO A 184 8.96 -9.05 -15.27
C PRO A 184 10.32 -8.63 -15.79
N ALA A 185 11.17 -9.61 -16.13
CA ALA A 185 12.56 -9.34 -16.53
C ALA A 185 12.65 -8.42 -17.76
N ASP A 186 11.73 -8.57 -18.72
CA ASP A 186 11.62 -7.77 -19.93
C ASP A 186 11.09 -6.34 -19.68
N ALA A 187 10.44 -6.09 -18.55
CA ALA A 187 10.01 -4.76 -18.12
C ALA A 187 11.14 -3.96 -17.44
N ARG A 188 12.17 -4.61 -16.90
CA ARG A 188 13.20 -3.97 -16.06
C ARG A 188 13.99 -2.88 -16.77
N SER A 189 14.26 -3.04 -18.06
CA SER A 189 14.98 -2.04 -18.87
C SER A 189 14.22 -0.72 -19.03
N ARG A 190 12.89 -0.75 -18.89
CA ARG A 190 11.98 0.40 -18.99
C ARG A 190 11.42 0.85 -17.65
N LEU A 191 11.81 0.20 -16.56
CA LEU A 191 11.23 0.45 -15.24
C LEU A 191 11.58 1.86 -14.76
N VAL A 192 10.58 2.57 -14.24
CA VAL A 192 10.66 3.94 -13.72
C VAL A 192 10.59 3.95 -12.21
N ALA A 193 9.55 3.27 -11.68
CA ALA A 193 9.32 3.15 -10.25
C ALA A 193 8.50 1.91 -9.93
N VAL A 194 8.56 1.46 -8.68
CA VAL A 194 7.73 0.39 -8.12
C VAL A 194 7.26 0.78 -6.72
N PHE A 195 5.99 0.51 -6.40
CA PHE A 195 5.42 0.90 -5.11
C PHE A 195 4.26 0.02 -4.67
N ASN A 196 3.97 0.04 -3.37
CA ASN A 196 2.93 -0.78 -2.76
C ASN A 196 1.52 -0.49 -3.30
N ALA A 197 0.65 -1.50 -3.27
CA ALA A 197 -0.78 -1.32 -3.53
C ALA A 197 -1.57 -1.01 -2.24
N GLY A 198 -2.87 -1.35 -2.25
CA GLY A 198 -3.80 -1.11 -1.15
C GLY A 198 -3.72 -2.15 -0.03
N PHE A 199 -4.72 -2.11 0.85
CA PHE A 199 -4.88 -3.07 1.94
C PHE A 199 -5.11 -4.48 1.38
N LYS A 200 -4.86 -5.50 2.19
CA LYS A 200 -5.25 -6.88 1.87
C LYS A 200 -6.71 -6.91 1.43
N THR A 201 -7.06 -7.81 0.52
CA THR A 201 -8.42 -7.91 -0.01
C THR A 201 -9.47 -8.01 1.10
N ALA A 202 -9.18 -8.82 2.13
CA ALA A 202 -10.02 -9.01 3.31
C ALA A 202 -10.29 -7.73 4.12
N ASP A 203 -9.36 -6.76 4.08
CA ASP A 203 -9.43 -5.50 4.83
C ASP A 203 -9.83 -4.30 3.96
N SER A 204 -9.68 -4.43 2.63
CA SER A 204 -9.89 -3.33 1.67
C SER A 204 -11.37 -3.00 1.44
N HIS A 205 -12.28 -3.93 1.75
CA HIS A 205 -13.71 -3.87 1.41
C HIS A 205 -14.01 -3.66 -0.08
N GLY A 206 -13.04 -3.90 -0.96
CA GLY A 206 -13.12 -3.71 -2.41
C GLY A 206 -12.72 -4.96 -3.18
N GLY A 207 -12.78 -4.84 -4.50
CA GLY A 207 -12.47 -5.90 -5.45
C GLY A 207 -11.15 -5.77 -6.20
N TRP A 208 -10.94 -6.76 -7.06
CA TRP A 208 -9.81 -6.93 -7.95
C TRP A 208 -10.31 -7.47 -9.29
N TRP A 209 -9.92 -6.80 -10.36
CA TRP A 209 -10.20 -7.26 -11.71
C TRP A 209 -9.01 -6.97 -12.62
N THR A 210 -8.66 -7.92 -13.47
CA THR A 210 -7.79 -7.74 -14.63
C THR A 210 -8.38 -8.50 -15.82
N THR A 211 -7.86 -8.26 -17.02
CA THR A 211 -8.21 -9.06 -18.21
C THR A 211 -7.89 -10.55 -18.06
N GLU A 212 -7.03 -10.90 -17.11
CA GLU A 212 -6.63 -12.28 -16.83
C GLU A 212 -7.43 -12.90 -15.69
N SER A 213 -7.95 -12.08 -14.76
CA SER A 213 -8.58 -12.56 -13.55
C SER A 213 -9.59 -11.58 -12.95
N ALA A 214 -10.84 -12.00 -12.85
CA ALA A 214 -11.90 -11.32 -12.09
C ALA A 214 -12.01 -11.90 -10.67
N ALA A 215 -10.90 -11.89 -9.94
CA ALA A 215 -10.72 -12.67 -8.71
C ALA A 215 -11.63 -12.28 -7.55
N VAL A 216 -11.97 -10.98 -7.45
CA VAL A 216 -12.76 -10.44 -6.36
C VAL A 216 -13.75 -9.43 -6.95
N PRO A 217 -15.08 -9.63 -6.78
CA PRO A 217 -16.08 -8.74 -7.34
C PRO A 217 -15.83 -7.27 -6.99
N LEU A 218 -15.96 -6.39 -7.98
CA LEU A 218 -15.88 -4.95 -7.78
C LEU A 218 -17.12 -4.46 -7.04
N VAL A 219 -16.92 -3.54 -6.12
CA VAL A 219 -17.94 -3.00 -5.22
C VAL A 219 -18.19 -1.53 -5.54
N ASP A 220 -19.46 -1.15 -5.69
CA ASP A 220 -19.86 0.23 -5.95
C ASP A 220 -19.42 1.19 -4.85
N GLY A 221 -19.02 2.40 -5.24
CA GLY A 221 -18.59 3.46 -4.32
C GLY A 221 -17.18 3.31 -3.76
N ARG A 222 -16.54 2.13 -3.88
CA ARG A 222 -15.15 1.94 -3.42
C ARG A 222 -14.17 2.73 -4.28
N ALA A 223 -13.16 3.29 -3.63
CA ALA A 223 -12.08 3.96 -4.36
C ALA A 223 -11.35 2.93 -5.23
N SER A 224 -11.09 3.31 -6.48
CA SER A 224 -10.62 2.40 -7.51
C SER A 224 -9.48 3.02 -8.28
N VAL A 225 -8.36 2.30 -8.36
CA VAL A 225 -7.35 2.52 -9.40
C VAL A 225 -7.79 1.77 -10.64
N VAL A 226 -8.16 2.52 -11.68
CA VAL A 226 -8.60 1.99 -12.98
C VAL A 226 -7.52 2.25 -14.01
N ILE A 227 -6.92 1.19 -14.54
CA ILE A 227 -5.85 1.25 -15.52
C ILE A 227 -6.41 0.84 -16.88
N ASP A 228 -6.15 1.65 -17.90
CA ASP A 228 -6.54 1.35 -19.27
C ASP A 228 -5.45 0.60 -20.07
N ARG A 229 -5.78 0.16 -21.29
CA ARG A 229 -4.85 -0.54 -22.20
C ARG A 229 -3.57 0.25 -22.50
N SER A 230 -3.61 1.58 -22.41
CA SER A 230 -2.45 2.47 -22.61
C SER A 230 -1.62 2.69 -21.34
N GLY A 231 -2.04 2.10 -20.22
CA GLY A 231 -1.41 2.23 -18.91
C GLY A 231 -1.72 3.53 -18.19
N VAL A 232 -2.67 4.36 -18.67
CA VAL A 232 -3.12 5.54 -17.92
C VAL A 232 -4.00 5.07 -16.77
N ALA A 233 -3.71 5.58 -15.58
CA ALA A 233 -4.48 5.30 -14.38
C ALA A 233 -5.43 6.46 -14.08
N ARG A 234 -6.68 6.12 -13.72
CA ARG A 234 -7.66 7.04 -13.17
C ARG A 234 -8.06 6.58 -11.77
N ILE A 235 -8.26 7.54 -10.88
CA ILE A 235 -8.73 7.30 -9.51
C ILE A 235 -10.17 7.81 -9.40
N GLY A 236 -11.02 7.05 -8.72
CA GLY A 236 -12.39 7.48 -8.44
C GLY A 236 -13.22 6.45 -7.69
N ALA A 237 -14.45 6.82 -7.36
CA ALA A 237 -15.43 5.92 -6.77
C ALA A 237 -16.08 5.07 -7.86
N TRP A 238 -16.04 3.75 -7.69
CA TRP A 238 -16.56 2.81 -8.68
C TRP A 238 -18.05 2.99 -8.93
N ASN A 239 -18.44 2.96 -10.21
CA ASN A 239 -19.79 3.22 -10.71
C ASN A 239 -20.37 4.59 -10.32
N GLN A 240 -19.54 5.53 -9.89
CA GLN A 240 -19.92 6.92 -9.61
C GLN A 240 -19.11 7.89 -10.47
N THR A 241 -17.77 7.88 -10.32
CA THR A 241 -16.86 8.75 -11.09
C THR A 241 -15.97 7.96 -12.06
N VAL A 242 -15.76 6.67 -11.80
CA VAL A 242 -15.11 5.73 -12.72
C VAL A 242 -15.97 4.47 -12.85
N ARG A 243 -15.92 3.81 -14.01
CA ARG A 243 -16.70 2.59 -14.29
C ARG A 243 -15.99 1.74 -15.33
N MET A 244 -16.47 0.52 -15.49
CA MET A 244 -15.98 -0.40 -16.51
C MET A 244 -16.17 0.21 -17.93
N SER A 245 -15.18 -0.02 -18.79
CA SER A 245 -15.26 0.24 -20.23
C SER A 245 -14.45 -0.81 -20.98
N LEU A 246 -14.55 -0.83 -22.31
CA LEU A 246 -13.76 -1.73 -23.14
C LEU A 246 -12.24 -1.46 -23.05
N ASP A 247 -11.82 -0.29 -22.58
CA ASP A 247 -10.40 0.06 -22.48
C ASP A 247 -9.77 -0.32 -21.14
N VAL A 248 -10.58 -0.68 -20.14
CA VAL A 248 -10.07 -1.06 -18.81
C VAL A 248 -9.37 -2.42 -18.89
N VAL A 249 -8.14 -2.49 -18.38
CA VAL A 249 -7.36 -3.73 -18.29
C VAL A 249 -7.09 -4.18 -16.87
N ALA A 250 -7.15 -3.27 -15.91
CA ALA A 250 -7.05 -3.58 -14.50
C ALA A 250 -7.86 -2.61 -13.63
N VAL A 251 -8.43 -3.13 -12.56
CA VAL A 251 -9.08 -2.38 -11.49
C VAL A 251 -8.60 -2.96 -10.16
N ARG A 252 -7.97 -2.12 -9.34
CA ARG A 252 -7.72 -2.43 -7.93
C ARG A 252 -8.49 -1.45 -7.07
N GLN A 253 -9.47 -1.97 -6.34
CA GLN A 253 -10.19 -1.16 -5.38
C GLN A 253 -9.48 -1.16 -4.03
N ASN A 254 -9.77 -0.17 -3.20
CA ASN A 254 -9.43 -0.22 -1.79
C ASN A 254 -10.64 0.30 -0.99
N LEU A 255 -10.35 0.85 0.18
CA LEU A 255 -11.25 1.63 1.03
C LEU A 255 -11.94 2.78 0.27
N ASP A 256 -12.64 3.65 0.98
CA ASP A 256 -13.30 4.80 0.33
C ASP A 256 -12.31 5.90 -0.05
N LEU A 257 -12.70 6.79 -0.95
CA LEU A 257 -11.89 7.95 -1.32
C LEU A 257 -11.60 8.81 -0.09
N VAL A 258 -10.41 9.40 -0.04
CA VAL A 258 -10.00 10.40 0.97
C VAL A 258 -9.97 11.82 0.39
N ILE A 259 -9.84 11.94 -0.94
CA ILE A 259 -10.04 13.17 -1.70
C ILE A 259 -11.10 12.90 -2.78
N SER A 260 -12.09 13.78 -2.89
CA SER A 260 -13.06 13.78 -4.00
C SER A 260 -13.32 15.20 -4.46
N ASP A 261 -13.36 15.42 -5.78
CA ASP A 261 -13.48 16.74 -6.41
C ASP A 261 -12.48 17.79 -5.86
N GLY A 262 -11.25 17.33 -5.56
CA GLY A 262 -10.21 18.18 -4.99
C GLY A 262 -10.48 18.66 -3.57
N LYS A 263 -11.39 18.01 -2.83
CA LYS A 263 -11.69 18.29 -1.43
C LYS A 263 -11.37 17.08 -0.58
N VAL A 264 -10.80 17.32 0.59
CA VAL A 264 -10.69 16.29 1.64
C VAL A 264 -12.11 15.91 2.05
N VAL A 265 -12.41 14.61 2.06
CA VAL A 265 -13.75 14.13 2.43
C VAL A 265 -14.01 14.29 3.93
N ASP A 266 -15.28 14.46 4.29
CA ASP A 266 -15.67 14.62 5.69
C ASP A 266 -15.55 13.30 6.47
N GLY A 267 -15.32 13.41 7.78
CA GLY A 267 -15.37 12.29 8.72
C GLY A 267 -14.09 11.46 8.85
N LEU A 268 -12.99 11.83 8.17
CA LEU A 268 -11.69 11.14 8.31
C LEU A 268 -11.16 11.15 9.75
N SER A 269 -11.44 12.20 10.52
CA SER A 269 -11.05 12.35 11.92
C SER A 269 -11.90 11.52 12.90
N GLY A 270 -12.91 10.80 12.43
CA GLY A 270 -13.74 9.94 13.27
C GLY A 270 -13.79 8.50 12.76
N ASN A 271 -13.85 8.34 11.44
CA ASN A 271 -14.05 7.06 10.75
C ASN A 271 -15.16 6.19 11.38
N TRP A 272 -16.24 6.84 11.86
CA TRP A 272 -17.31 6.19 12.61
C TRP A 272 -18.02 5.08 11.84
N GLN A 273 -18.00 5.18 10.51
CA GLN A 273 -18.60 4.22 9.58
C GLN A 273 -17.61 3.14 9.11
N GLY A 274 -16.36 3.13 9.58
CA GLY A 274 -15.36 2.12 9.21
C GLY A 274 -15.01 2.12 7.72
N ARG A 275 -15.07 3.29 7.07
CA ARG A 275 -14.85 3.47 5.63
C ARG A 275 -13.38 3.37 5.24
N TRP A 276 -12.49 3.65 6.19
CA TRP A 276 -11.04 3.60 6.02
C TRP A 276 -10.43 2.70 7.07
N GLY A 277 -10.53 1.37 6.93
CA GLY A 277 -9.99 0.42 7.90
C GLY A 277 -10.54 0.56 9.33
N SER A 278 -9.79 0.05 10.32
CA SER A 278 -10.24 0.09 11.71
C SER A 278 -10.27 1.51 12.26
N ALA A 279 -11.31 1.86 13.04
CA ALA A 279 -11.45 3.20 13.63
C ALA A 279 -10.21 3.60 14.47
N ARG A 280 -9.55 2.64 15.11
CA ARG A 280 -8.36 2.91 15.93
C ARG A 280 -7.10 3.13 15.13
N SER A 281 -6.97 2.51 13.96
CA SER A 281 -5.81 2.66 13.07
C SER A 281 -5.71 4.07 12.51
N GLN A 282 -6.82 4.80 12.35
CA GLN A 282 -6.82 6.10 11.66
C GLN A 282 -6.20 7.26 12.43
N PHE A 283 -6.12 7.12 13.75
CA PHE A 283 -5.49 8.09 14.66
C PHE A 283 -4.01 7.84 14.92
N GLN A 284 -3.50 6.70 14.46
CA GLN A 284 -2.12 6.32 14.71
C GLN A 284 -1.21 7.12 13.79
N TYR A 285 -0.24 7.80 14.41
CA TYR A 285 0.91 8.37 13.74
C TYR A 285 1.81 7.24 13.26
N THR A 286 1.72 6.91 11.98
CA THR A 286 2.45 5.79 11.40
C THR A 286 2.83 6.09 9.96
N TRP A 287 3.51 5.15 9.32
CA TRP A 287 3.73 5.20 7.88
C TRP A 287 2.41 5.06 7.15
N ARG A 288 2.12 6.02 6.27
CA ARG A 288 0.98 5.96 5.36
C ARG A 288 1.39 6.30 3.95
N SER A 289 0.63 5.77 3.02
CA SER A 289 0.74 6.08 1.60
C SER A 289 -0.63 6.32 0.99
N GLY A 290 -0.68 7.12 -0.06
CA GLY A 290 -1.89 7.42 -0.81
C GLY A 290 -1.58 7.64 -2.28
N LEU A 291 -2.59 7.44 -3.12
CA LEU A 291 -2.50 7.56 -4.57
C LEU A 291 -3.67 8.38 -5.09
N GLY A 292 -3.40 9.28 -6.03
CA GLY A 292 -4.42 10.13 -6.61
C GLY A 292 -4.06 10.65 -8.00
N THR A 293 -5.01 11.27 -8.66
CA THR A 293 -4.79 11.99 -9.91
C THR A 293 -5.00 13.49 -9.73
N ASP A 294 -4.16 14.32 -10.34
CA ASP A 294 -4.35 15.77 -10.39
C ASP A 294 -5.36 16.19 -11.48
N ALA A 295 -5.59 17.51 -11.61
CA ALA A 295 -6.50 18.06 -12.63
C ALA A 295 -6.03 17.85 -14.09
N ARG A 296 -4.78 17.44 -14.28
CA ARG A 296 -4.18 17.13 -15.57
C ARG A 296 -4.09 15.64 -15.81
N GLY A 297 -4.62 14.80 -14.92
CA GLY A 297 -4.55 13.33 -15.03
C GLY A 297 -3.18 12.74 -14.74
N ASN A 298 -2.23 13.51 -14.19
CA ASN A 298 -0.97 12.95 -13.70
C ASN A 298 -1.24 12.14 -12.44
N LEU A 299 -0.55 11.00 -12.29
CA LEU A 299 -0.64 10.17 -11.10
C LEU A 299 0.32 10.71 -10.03
N ILE A 300 -0.15 10.83 -8.79
CA ILE A 300 0.63 11.32 -7.66
C ILE A 300 0.54 10.32 -6.52
N TYR A 301 1.70 9.79 -6.13
CA TYR A 301 1.87 9.01 -4.91
C TYR A 301 2.33 9.94 -3.78
N VAL A 302 1.76 9.82 -2.59
CA VAL A 302 2.12 10.61 -1.41
C VAL A 302 2.38 9.66 -0.25
N ALA A 303 3.49 9.84 0.46
CA ALA A 303 3.81 9.04 1.65
C ALA A 303 4.64 9.82 2.67
N GLY A 304 4.58 9.35 3.92
CA GLY A 304 5.37 9.89 5.03
C GLY A 304 5.24 9.03 6.28
N ASN A 305 6.18 9.21 7.20
CA ASN A 305 6.12 8.64 8.55
C ASN A 305 5.44 9.63 9.50
N GLY A 306 4.75 9.11 10.52
CA GLY A 306 4.04 9.94 11.47
C GLY A 306 2.83 10.65 10.84
N LEU A 307 2.12 9.97 9.95
CA LEU A 307 0.87 10.46 9.38
C LEU A 307 -0.33 9.73 10.02
N THR A 308 -1.37 10.50 10.34
CA THR A 308 -2.74 10.02 10.55
C THR A 308 -3.46 10.00 9.19
N LEU A 309 -4.67 9.45 9.13
CA LEU A 309 -5.47 9.50 7.89
C LEU A 309 -5.75 10.94 7.46
N ALA A 310 -6.11 11.79 8.42
CA ALA A 310 -6.43 13.19 8.16
C ALA A 310 -5.20 13.95 7.66
N THR A 311 -4.01 13.69 8.23
CA THR A 311 -2.79 14.36 7.77
C THR A 311 -2.28 13.81 6.44
N LEU A 312 -2.50 12.52 6.13
CA LEU A 312 -2.29 11.98 4.78
C LEU A 312 -3.20 12.67 3.76
N ALA A 313 -4.51 12.76 4.03
CA ALA A 313 -5.45 13.40 3.11
C ALA A 313 -5.14 14.90 2.93
N ALA A 314 -4.77 15.59 4.01
CA ALA A 314 -4.26 16.97 3.92
C ALA A 314 -3.03 17.04 2.99
N ALA A 315 -2.07 16.13 3.14
CA ALA A 315 -0.90 16.07 2.28
C ALA A 315 -1.25 15.83 0.79
N MET A 316 -2.19 14.91 0.53
CA MET A 316 -2.69 14.64 -0.82
C MET A 316 -3.34 15.88 -1.46
N HIS A 317 -4.16 16.60 -0.70
CA HIS A 317 -4.76 17.86 -1.15
C HIS A 317 -3.71 18.95 -1.39
N GLN A 318 -2.69 19.07 -0.52
CA GLN A 318 -1.57 20.01 -0.73
C GLN A 318 -0.78 19.69 -2.02
N ALA A 319 -0.68 18.42 -2.38
CA ALA A 319 -0.05 17.96 -3.63
C ALA A 319 -0.91 18.18 -4.89
N GLY A 320 -2.13 18.69 -4.74
CA GLY A 320 -3.02 19.02 -5.86
C GLY A 320 -3.85 17.85 -6.39
N ILE A 321 -3.95 16.76 -5.62
CA ILE A 321 -4.78 15.60 -5.97
C ILE A 321 -6.27 16.01 -6.02
N ARG A 322 -6.99 15.51 -7.02
CA ARG A 322 -8.43 15.73 -7.25
C ARG A 322 -9.31 14.55 -6.85
N GLU A 323 -8.84 13.35 -7.14
CA GLU A 323 -9.47 12.09 -6.71
C GLU A 323 -8.35 11.26 -6.08
N GLY A 324 -8.53 10.79 -4.85
CA GLY A 324 -7.46 10.19 -4.09
C GLY A 324 -7.92 9.15 -3.09
N MET A 325 -7.11 8.12 -2.91
CA MET A 325 -7.34 7.01 -1.99
C MET A 325 -6.11 6.73 -1.14
N GLU A 326 -6.33 6.28 0.10
CA GLU A 326 -5.28 5.70 0.93
C GLU A 326 -4.86 4.34 0.33
N LEU A 327 -3.57 4.02 0.45
CA LEU A 327 -2.96 2.73 0.12
C LEU A 327 -2.55 2.01 1.42
N ASP A 328 -1.83 0.90 1.33
CA ASP A 328 -1.41 0.19 2.54
C ASP A 328 -0.57 1.08 3.49
N ILE A 329 -0.62 0.73 4.78
CA ILE A 329 -0.03 1.47 5.89
C ILE A 329 1.00 0.61 6.65
N HIS A 330 1.70 1.24 7.59
CA HIS A 330 2.82 0.68 8.36
C HIS A 330 4.13 0.53 7.58
N SER A 331 5.24 0.57 8.32
CA SER A 331 6.61 0.66 7.77
C SER A 331 7.00 -0.55 6.91
N ALA A 332 6.38 -1.71 7.16
CA ALA A 332 6.60 -2.93 6.42
C ALA A 332 5.88 -2.95 5.07
N MET A 333 4.89 -2.09 4.82
CA MET A 333 4.09 -2.10 3.59
C MET A 333 4.35 -0.88 2.73
N VAL A 334 4.49 0.31 3.34
CA VAL A 334 4.78 1.54 2.60
C VAL A 334 6.17 1.46 1.94
N SER A 335 6.19 1.53 0.62
CA SER A 335 7.41 1.47 -0.20
C SER A 335 7.18 2.18 -1.53
N PHE A 336 8.18 2.97 -1.92
CA PHE A 336 8.27 3.57 -3.23
C PHE A 336 9.74 3.62 -3.63
N ASP A 337 10.08 2.84 -4.64
CA ASP A 337 11.43 2.73 -5.18
C ASP A 337 11.47 3.36 -6.56
N ILE A 338 12.36 4.35 -6.70
CA ILE A 338 12.68 5.01 -7.97
C ILE A 338 13.82 4.22 -8.58
N GLU A 339 13.50 3.57 -9.68
CA GLU A 339 14.42 2.64 -10.32
C GLU A 339 15.39 3.41 -11.22
N GLN A 340 16.50 2.80 -11.59
CA GLN A 340 17.47 3.30 -12.58
C GLN A 340 18.09 2.08 -13.27
N PRO A 341 17.48 1.61 -14.38
CA PRO A 341 18.06 0.59 -15.22
C PRO A 341 19.42 1.06 -15.72
N THR A 342 20.46 0.31 -15.38
CA THR A 342 21.79 0.49 -15.95
C THR A 342 21.94 -0.56 -17.05
N GLY A 343 22.21 -0.16 -18.30
CA GLY A 343 22.19 -1.02 -19.51
C GLY A 343 22.29 -2.53 -19.28
N ASN A 344 23.51 -3.09 -19.26
CA ASN A 344 23.76 -4.50 -18.92
C ASN A 344 24.21 -4.68 -17.45
N GLY A 345 24.03 -3.67 -16.60
CA GLY A 345 24.49 -3.66 -15.21
C GLY A 345 23.39 -4.04 -14.22
N PRO A 346 23.72 -4.14 -12.92
CA PRO A 346 22.72 -4.34 -11.89
C PRO A 346 21.76 -3.15 -11.82
N MET A 347 20.49 -3.45 -11.56
CA MET A 347 19.46 -2.44 -11.31
C MET A 347 19.86 -1.59 -10.10
N THR A 348 19.84 -0.26 -10.24
CA THR A 348 20.03 0.63 -9.09
C THR A 348 18.69 1.22 -8.69
N SER A 349 18.31 1.05 -7.44
CA SER A 349 17.02 1.52 -6.91
C SER A 349 17.29 2.55 -5.82
N ARG A 350 16.47 3.60 -5.78
CA ARG A 350 16.53 4.65 -4.75
C ARG A 350 15.14 4.87 -4.16
N ARG A 351 15.03 4.77 -2.84
CA ARG A 351 13.78 5.03 -2.13
C ARG A 351 13.35 6.50 -2.27
N LEU A 352 12.03 6.73 -2.30
CA LEU A 352 11.46 8.07 -2.26
C LEU A 352 11.86 8.81 -0.98
N LEU A 353 11.73 8.14 0.16
CA LEU A 353 12.12 8.61 1.48
C LEU A 353 13.16 7.65 2.06
N GLN A 354 14.26 8.17 2.62
CA GLN A 354 15.40 7.34 3.01
C GLN A 354 15.06 6.38 4.16
N SER A 355 14.11 6.77 5.01
CA SER A 355 13.69 5.98 6.17
C SER A 355 12.67 4.87 5.86
N MET A 356 12.23 4.72 4.59
CA MET A 356 11.40 3.57 4.18
C MET A 356 12.17 2.25 4.42
N THR A 357 11.54 1.30 5.11
CA THR A 357 12.24 0.12 5.66
C THR A 357 12.23 -1.13 4.76
N SER A 358 11.38 -1.15 3.73
CA SER A 358 11.30 -2.28 2.79
C SER A 358 12.62 -2.46 2.01
N PRO A 359 13.11 -3.69 1.76
CA PRO A 359 14.26 -3.94 0.89
C PRO A 359 14.10 -3.24 -0.47
N SER A 360 15.18 -2.70 -1.05
CA SER A 360 15.11 -1.95 -2.31
C SER A 360 14.85 -2.84 -3.53
N ASP A 361 15.07 -4.15 -3.39
CA ASP A 361 14.79 -5.17 -4.40
C ASP A 361 13.47 -5.90 -4.16
N ARG A 362 12.65 -5.45 -3.19
CA ARG A 362 11.40 -6.09 -2.74
C ARG A 362 10.58 -6.61 -3.91
N TYR A 363 10.26 -5.76 -4.88
CA TYR A 363 9.40 -6.11 -6.01
C TYR A 363 10.16 -6.62 -7.24
N LEU A 364 11.49 -6.72 -7.19
CA LEU A 364 12.32 -7.36 -8.22
C LEU A 364 12.45 -8.87 -8.01
N ILE A 365 11.92 -9.36 -6.90
CA ILE A 365 11.70 -10.77 -6.57
C ILE A 365 10.25 -10.95 -6.13
N ASP A 366 9.79 -12.19 -6.00
CA ASP A 366 8.38 -12.45 -5.70
C ASP A 366 7.96 -11.80 -4.37
N ASP A 367 6.81 -11.10 -4.38
CA ASP A 367 6.19 -10.50 -3.19
C ASP A 367 4.88 -11.23 -2.82
N GLN A 368 4.51 -11.16 -1.54
CA GLN A 368 3.24 -11.71 -1.06
C GLN A 368 2.06 -10.79 -1.37
N ARG A 369 2.32 -9.48 -1.43
CA ARG A 369 1.35 -8.41 -1.65
C ARG A 369 1.31 -8.02 -3.13
N ASP A 370 0.15 -7.59 -3.56
CA ASP A 370 -0.02 -6.90 -4.83
C ASP A 370 0.70 -5.55 -4.80
N PHE A 371 1.17 -5.11 -5.97
CA PHE A 371 1.91 -3.85 -6.10
C PHE A 371 1.73 -3.25 -7.48
N PHE A 372 2.16 -1.99 -7.60
CA PHE A 372 2.18 -1.28 -8.86
C PHE A 372 3.61 -1.08 -9.35
N TYR A 373 3.81 -1.16 -10.66
CA TYR A 373 5.07 -0.79 -11.27
C TYR A 373 4.82 0.11 -12.49
N VAL A 374 5.77 0.98 -12.75
CA VAL A 374 5.70 2.03 -13.76
C VAL A 374 6.79 1.77 -14.79
N VAL A 375 6.41 1.69 -16.06
CA VAL A 375 7.36 1.54 -17.17
C VAL A 375 7.24 2.70 -18.14
N THR A 376 8.35 3.10 -18.75
CA THR A 376 8.32 4.05 -19.87
C THR A 376 7.58 3.42 -21.05
N ARG A 377 6.82 4.25 -21.77
CA ARG A 377 6.16 3.81 -23.01
C ARG A 377 7.13 3.36 -24.08
#